data_AF-A0A7S0RPM2-F1
#
_entry.id   AF-A0A7S0RPM2-F1
#
_cell.length_a   1.000
_cell.length_b   1.000
_cell.length_c   1.000
_cell.angle_alpha   90.00
_cell.angle_beta   90.00
_cell.angle_gamma   90.00
#
_symmetry.space_group_name_H-M   'P 1'
#
loop_
_entity.id
_entity.type
_entity.pdbx_description
1 polymer ?
#
loop_
_entity_poly.entity_id
_entity_poly.type
_entity_poly.pdbx_seq_one_letter_code
_entity_poly.pdbx_strand_id
1 'polypeptide(L)'
;WNAMGKTKQRHAETLARAIEKMKLMSDLGKEISAFEKTASFLDENRPLRYGVGFDGSRLSEKCFQVCCNMADQDRGDRIYVLHVETNKDVPAALEAERRQKQVQLLADKAGVKITWYKATQQEDESICTSLMRLVEKVQVDFVILGCYGLTAEGDQVEMNNFLKEKGTLSQTSDESLRSADTSVVLVKTTAFKLAESRRFVLATDNSSAAKSAFALILRMVRDGDIVHVIYASATVKQASWLGMYEEELGKLPGVQGKVEVLQVPNGLSVLDTITKFSKEVEADFLVTGIADYKTGKPLGSVSMGIARDTRCTTILIKDPHEVTEHRISKSNLEKYLANAA
;
A
#
# COMPACT_ATOMS: atom_id res chain seq x y z
N TRP A 1 62.54 -11.95 17.49
CA TRP A 1 61.44 -12.65 16.81
C TRP A 1 60.06 -12.39 17.43
N ASN A 2 59.89 -12.40 18.77
CA ASN A 2 58.59 -12.10 19.42
C ASN A 2 58.04 -10.66 19.23
N ALA A 3 58.89 -9.65 19.04
CA ALA A 3 58.42 -8.26 18.84
C ALA A 3 57.82 -8.03 17.44
N MET A 4 58.39 -8.65 16.40
CA MET A 4 57.90 -8.53 15.01
C MET A 4 56.53 -9.21 14.82
N GLY A 5 56.26 -10.31 15.53
CA GLY A 5 54.95 -10.98 15.51
C GLY A 5 53.82 -10.11 16.08
N LYS A 6 54.07 -9.44 17.21
CA LYS A 6 53.08 -8.56 17.86
C LYS A 6 52.73 -7.34 17.00
N THR A 7 53.69 -6.78 16.28
CA THR A 7 53.45 -5.63 15.38
C THR A 7 52.61 -6.01 14.17
N LYS A 8 52.82 -7.20 13.59
CA LYS A 8 51.99 -7.72 12.49
C LYS A 8 50.56 -8.01 12.95
N GLN A 9 50.40 -8.59 14.13
CA GLN A 9 49.08 -8.87 14.72
C GLN A 9 48.28 -7.59 14.97
N ARG A 10 48.89 -6.55 15.55
CA ARG A 10 48.23 -5.24 15.75
C ARG A 10 47.83 -4.55 14.45
N HIS A 11 48.67 -4.66 13.41
CA HIS A 11 48.31 -4.12 12.08
C HIS A 11 47.14 -4.87 11.45
N ALA A 12 47.10 -6.21 11.58
CA ALA A 12 45.99 -7.02 11.09
C ALA A 12 44.67 -6.67 11.80
N GLU A 13 44.70 -6.51 13.13
CA GLU A 13 43.53 -6.10 13.93
C GLU A 13 43.05 -4.68 13.57
N THR A 14 43.98 -3.75 13.36
CA THR A 14 43.65 -2.38 12.95
C THR A 14 43.03 -2.33 11.56
N LEU A 15 43.58 -3.11 10.62
CA LEU A 15 43.04 -3.23 9.26
C LEU A 15 41.65 -3.88 9.26
N ALA A 16 41.45 -4.93 10.06
CA ALA A 16 40.15 -5.58 10.20
C ALA A 16 39.07 -4.61 10.71
N ARG A 17 39.37 -3.82 11.75
CA ARG A 17 38.46 -2.78 12.27
C ARG A 17 38.18 -1.67 11.25
N ALA A 18 39.18 -1.28 10.46
CA ALA A 18 38.99 -0.29 9.40
C ALA A 18 38.08 -0.80 8.27
N ILE A 19 38.26 -2.07 7.86
CA ILE A 19 37.40 -2.74 6.88
C ILE A 19 35.96 -2.85 7.41
N GLU A 20 35.78 -3.24 8.67
CA GLU A 20 34.48 -3.32 9.32
C GLU A 20 33.77 -1.94 9.36
N LYS A 21 34.50 -0.89 9.75
CA LYS A 21 33.99 0.49 9.76
C LYS A 21 33.62 0.99 8.35
N MET A 22 34.43 0.67 7.34
CA MET A 22 34.12 1.04 5.94
C MET A 22 32.89 0.29 5.42
N LYS A 23 32.72 -0.98 5.80
CA LYS A 23 31.52 -1.76 5.47
C LYS A 23 30.27 -1.17 6.14
N LEU A 24 30.36 -0.79 7.41
CA LEU A 24 29.28 -0.13 8.16
C LEU A 24 28.88 1.21 7.52
N MET A 25 29.84 2.03 7.12
CA MET A 25 29.59 3.32 6.45
C MET A 25 28.98 3.16 5.06
N SER A 26 29.41 2.15 4.30
CA SER A 26 28.84 1.82 2.98
C SER A 26 27.40 1.32 3.11
N ASP A 27 27.13 0.49 4.12
CA ASP A 27 25.79 0.03 4.43
C ASP A 27 24.90 1.20 4.87
N LEU A 28 25.34 2.05 5.80
CA LEU A 28 24.63 3.28 6.21
C LEU A 28 24.32 4.21 5.02
N GLY A 29 25.24 4.34 4.06
CA GLY A 29 25.00 5.12 2.84
C GLY A 29 23.87 4.55 1.96
N LYS A 30 23.74 3.21 1.88
CA LYS A 30 22.61 2.55 1.22
C LYS A 30 21.31 2.73 2.00
N GLU A 31 21.39 2.72 3.33
CA GLU A 31 20.25 2.92 4.24
C GLU A 31 19.66 4.32 4.12
N ILE A 32 20.51 5.36 4.13
CA ILE A 32 20.09 6.75 3.91
C ILE A 32 19.45 6.90 2.52
N SER A 33 20.05 6.30 1.48
CA SER A 33 19.45 6.33 0.13
C SER A 33 18.11 5.60 0.06
N ALA A 34 17.92 4.50 0.82
CA ALA A 34 16.65 3.80 0.90
C ALA A 34 15.59 4.61 1.66
N PHE A 35 15.99 5.29 2.73
CA PHE A 35 15.14 6.21 3.48
C PHE A 35 14.67 7.38 2.59
N GLU A 36 15.60 8.06 1.93
CA GLU A 36 15.29 9.16 1.01
C GLU A 36 14.35 8.69 -0.11
N LYS A 37 14.58 7.50 -0.68
CA LYS A 37 13.66 6.92 -1.69
C LYS A 37 12.28 6.63 -1.13
N THR A 38 12.19 6.12 0.11
CA THR A 38 10.91 5.77 0.73
C THR A 38 10.16 7.03 1.18
N ALA A 39 10.85 8.07 1.66
CA ALA A 39 10.22 9.36 1.97
C ALA A 39 9.95 10.20 0.70
N SER A 40 10.66 9.95 -0.41
CA SER A 40 10.52 10.73 -1.65
C SER A 40 9.14 10.63 -2.30
N PHE A 41 8.32 9.63 -1.97
CA PHE A 41 6.93 9.64 -2.45
C PHE A 41 6.09 10.72 -1.74
N LEU A 42 6.59 11.38 -0.69
CA LEU A 42 5.97 12.55 -0.11
C LEU A 42 6.44 13.86 -0.77
N ASP A 43 7.43 13.81 -1.67
CA ASP A 43 7.80 14.97 -2.49
C ASP A 43 6.64 15.31 -3.43
N GLU A 44 6.04 16.48 -3.21
CA GLU A 44 4.87 16.97 -3.92
C GLU A 44 5.06 16.96 -5.45
N ASN A 45 6.29 17.25 -5.91
CA ASN A 45 6.62 17.40 -7.32
C ASN A 45 6.97 16.09 -8.02
N ARG A 46 7.15 14.99 -7.27
CA ARG A 46 7.61 13.73 -7.85
C ARG A 46 6.43 12.91 -8.39
N PRO A 47 6.45 12.43 -9.64
CA PRO A 47 5.42 11.52 -10.14
C PRO A 47 5.21 10.30 -9.23
N LEU A 48 3.95 9.91 -9.02
CA LEU A 48 3.58 8.69 -8.32
C LEU A 48 3.62 7.49 -9.28
N ARG A 49 3.99 6.33 -8.71
CA ARG A 49 4.16 5.06 -9.43
C ARG A 49 3.15 4.06 -8.90
N TYR A 50 2.18 3.70 -9.73
CA TYR A 50 1.12 2.76 -9.37
C TYR A 50 1.38 1.40 -10.00
N GLY A 51 1.46 0.35 -9.20
CA GLY A 51 1.50 -1.04 -9.65
C GLY A 51 0.13 -1.69 -9.53
N VAL A 52 -0.47 -2.14 -10.61
CA VAL A 52 -1.78 -2.82 -10.58
C VAL A 52 -1.62 -4.29 -10.90
N GLY A 53 -2.02 -5.15 -9.96
CA GLY A 53 -2.06 -6.59 -10.18
C GLY A 53 -3.12 -6.95 -11.22
N PHE A 54 -2.74 -7.62 -12.30
CA PHE A 54 -3.64 -7.91 -13.41
C PHE A 54 -3.63 -9.40 -13.79
N ASP A 55 -4.77 -10.04 -13.59
CA ASP A 55 -5.01 -11.44 -13.94
C ASP A 55 -6.10 -11.60 -15.03
N GLY A 56 -6.65 -10.50 -15.57
CA GLY A 56 -7.71 -10.54 -16.58
C GLY A 56 -9.11 -10.82 -16.03
N SER A 57 -9.26 -11.00 -14.71
CA SER A 57 -10.57 -11.05 -14.06
C SER A 57 -11.26 -9.68 -14.09
N ARG A 58 -12.60 -9.67 -13.99
CA ARG A 58 -13.37 -8.43 -13.86
C ARG A 58 -12.92 -7.56 -12.68
N LEU A 59 -12.43 -8.19 -11.62
CA LEU A 59 -11.96 -7.47 -10.46
C LEU A 59 -10.62 -6.78 -10.75
N SER A 60 -9.68 -7.41 -11.45
CA SER A 60 -8.44 -6.73 -11.85
C SER A 60 -8.65 -5.65 -12.91
N GLU A 61 -9.65 -5.77 -13.78
CA GLU A 61 -10.10 -4.65 -14.63
C GLU A 61 -10.61 -3.47 -13.80
N LYS A 62 -11.38 -3.73 -12.74
CA LYS A 62 -11.82 -2.69 -11.80
C LYS A 62 -10.63 -2.06 -11.07
N CYS A 63 -9.64 -2.85 -10.65
CA CYS A 63 -8.40 -2.33 -10.09
C CYS A 63 -7.68 -1.39 -11.06
N PHE A 64 -7.62 -1.77 -12.34
CA PHE A 64 -7.03 -0.95 -13.39
C PHE A 64 -7.80 0.37 -13.57
N GLN A 65 -9.14 0.34 -13.57
CA GLN A 65 -9.96 1.55 -13.64
C GLN A 65 -9.72 2.48 -12.44
N VAL A 66 -9.66 1.93 -11.22
CA VAL A 66 -9.32 2.71 -10.02
C VAL A 66 -7.93 3.33 -10.14
N CYS A 67 -6.94 2.57 -10.61
CA CYS A 67 -5.59 3.05 -10.87
C CYS A 67 -5.58 4.25 -11.84
N CYS A 68 -6.28 4.15 -12.96
CA CYS A 68 -6.39 5.24 -13.94
C CYS A 68 -7.03 6.50 -13.34
N ASN A 69 -8.01 6.34 -12.45
CA ASN A 69 -8.66 7.47 -11.77
C ASN A 69 -7.79 8.09 -10.67
N MET A 70 -6.92 7.32 -10.04
CA MET A 70 -5.97 7.83 -9.04
C MET A 70 -4.79 8.56 -9.68
N ALA A 71 -4.28 8.03 -10.81
CA ALA A 71 -3.14 8.58 -11.51
C ALA A 71 -3.45 9.94 -12.12
N ASP A 72 -2.54 10.89 -11.92
CA ASP A 72 -2.57 12.22 -12.50
C ASP A 72 -1.53 12.32 -13.63
N GLN A 73 -2.01 12.44 -14.87
CA GLN A 73 -1.13 12.52 -16.04
C GLN A 73 -0.40 13.87 -16.12
N ASP A 74 -0.93 14.95 -15.55
CA ASP A 74 -0.30 16.27 -15.56
C ASP A 74 0.87 16.31 -14.58
N ARG A 75 0.74 15.62 -13.44
CA ARG A 75 1.86 15.34 -12.53
C ARG A 75 2.89 14.36 -13.12
N GLY A 76 2.55 13.67 -14.20
CA GLY A 76 3.42 12.70 -14.88
C GLY A 76 3.42 11.31 -14.24
N ASP A 77 2.36 10.96 -13.50
CA ASP A 77 2.24 9.66 -12.83
C ASP A 77 2.34 8.49 -13.80
N ARG A 78 2.84 7.36 -13.28
CA ARG A 78 3.14 6.16 -14.07
C ARG A 78 2.31 4.98 -13.61
N ILE A 79 1.72 4.27 -14.57
CA ILE A 79 0.94 3.06 -14.33
C ILE A 79 1.73 1.84 -14.82
N TYR A 80 1.99 0.92 -13.91
CA TYR A 80 2.67 -0.34 -14.12
C TYR A 80 1.67 -1.48 -13.97
N VAL A 81 1.48 -2.26 -15.02
CA VAL A 81 0.63 -3.45 -14.95
C VAL A 81 1.49 -4.64 -14.58
N LEU A 82 1.17 -5.27 -13.45
CA LEU A 82 1.95 -6.35 -12.84
C LEU A 82 1.22 -7.68 -13.04
N HIS A 83 1.80 -8.57 -13.82
CA HIS A 83 1.22 -9.88 -14.13
C HIS A 83 2.14 -11.01 -13.65
N VAL A 84 1.56 -12.00 -12.96
CA VAL A 84 2.24 -13.25 -12.61
C VAL A 84 1.65 -14.36 -13.45
N GLU A 85 2.49 -14.95 -14.28
CA GLU A 85 2.19 -16.12 -15.10
C GLU A 85 2.41 -17.39 -14.28
N THR A 86 1.40 -18.26 -14.25
CA THR A 86 1.49 -19.55 -13.54
C THR A 86 2.12 -20.61 -14.45
N ASN A 87 2.95 -21.51 -13.91
CA ASN A 87 3.59 -22.61 -14.67
C ASN A 87 2.63 -23.71 -15.16
N LYS A 88 1.32 -23.52 -14.98
CA LYS A 88 0.31 -24.48 -15.42
C LYS A 88 -0.04 -24.19 -16.87
N ASP A 89 -0.29 -25.24 -17.64
CA ASP A 89 -0.85 -25.12 -18.98
C ASP A 89 -2.21 -24.41 -18.87
N VAL A 90 -2.21 -23.10 -19.12
CA VAL A 90 -3.42 -22.28 -19.11
C VAL A 90 -4.00 -22.27 -20.52
N PRO A 91 -5.34 -22.28 -20.66
CA PRO A 91 -5.98 -22.05 -21.95
C PRO A 91 -5.43 -20.81 -22.65
N ALA A 92 -5.38 -20.80 -23.99
CA ALA A 92 -4.91 -19.65 -24.78
C ALA A 92 -5.63 -18.32 -24.45
N ALA A 93 -6.87 -18.40 -23.93
CA ALA A 93 -7.61 -17.24 -23.45
C ALA A 93 -6.99 -16.56 -22.21
N LEU A 94 -6.13 -17.27 -21.50
CA LEU A 94 -5.48 -16.86 -20.26
C LEU A 94 -3.98 -16.63 -20.45
N GLU A 95 -3.45 -16.69 -21.67
CA GLU A 95 -2.05 -16.36 -21.98
C GLU A 95 -1.72 -14.89 -21.69
N ALA A 96 -0.49 -14.65 -21.26
CA ALA A 96 -0.02 -13.32 -20.88
C ALA A 96 -0.15 -12.28 -22.02
N GLU A 97 0.12 -12.67 -23.27
CA GLU A 97 0.02 -11.76 -24.43
C GLU A 97 -1.41 -11.26 -24.64
N ARG A 98 -2.40 -12.14 -24.46
CA ARG A 98 -3.80 -11.77 -24.60
C ARG A 98 -4.23 -10.83 -23.48
N ARG A 99 -3.80 -11.09 -22.24
CA ARG A 99 -4.05 -10.19 -21.09
C ARG A 99 -3.38 -8.83 -21.28
N GLN A 100 -2.17 -8.81 -21.84
CA GLN A 100 -1.47 -7.57 -22.17
C GLN A 100 -2.25 -6.75 -23.21
N LYS A 101 -2.74 -7.38 -24.29
CA LYS A 101 -3.58 -6.71 -25.29
C LYS A 101 -4.88 -6.20 -24.68
N GLN A 102 -5.52 -6.98 -23.81
CA GLN A 102 -6.74 -6.58 -23.11
C GLN A 102 -6.53 -5.32 -22.26
N VAL A 103 -5.49 -5.29 -21.42
CA VAL A 103 -5.22 -4.11 -20.58
C VAL A 103 -4.76 -2.91 -21.42
N GLN A 104 -4.08 -3.13 -22.54
CA GLN A 104 -3.72 -2.05 -23.46
C GLN A 104 -4.96 -1.39 -24.05
N LEU A 105 -5.97 -2.18 -24.47
CA LEU A 105 -7.24 -1.63 -24.94
C LEU A 105 -7.97 -0.82 -23.86
N LEU A 106 -7.90 -1.26 -22.59
CA LEU A 106 -8.44 -0.49 -21.46
C LEU A 106 -7.66 0.81 -21.24
N ALA A 107 -6.34 0.78 -21.36
CA ALA A 107 -5.47 1.95 -21.25
C ALA A 107 -5.74 2.98 -22.36
N ASP A 108 -5.85 2.51 -23.61
CA ASP A 108 -6.15 3.34 -24.78
C ASP A 108 -7.52 4.01 -24.62
N LYS A 109 -8.52 3.27 -24.14
CA LYS A 109 -9.85 3.81 -23.84
C LYS A 109 -9.83 4.86 -22.74
N ALA A 110 -8.98 4.69 -21.73
CA ALA A 110 -8.82 5.64 -20.63
C ALA A 110 -7.85 6.80 -20.97
N GLY A 111 -7.19 6.77 -22.13
CA GLY A 111 -6.21 7.79 -22.51
C GLY A 111 -4.94 7.80 -21.65
N VAL A 112 -4.58 6.66 -21.03
CA VAL A 112 -3.41 6.57 -20.13
C VAL A 112 -2.30 5.73 -20.73
N LYS A 113 -1.05 6.06 -20.39
CA LYS A 113 0.12 5.24 -20.75
C LYS A 113 0.40 4.21 -19.67
N ILE A 114 0.66 2.97 -20.10
CA ILE A 114 0.98 1.86 -19.20
C ILE A 114 2.32 1.22 -19.55
N THR A 115 2.95 0.59 -18.56
CA THR A 115 4.10 -0.30 -18.79
C THR A 115 3.80 -1.68 -18.22
N TRP A 116 3.93 -2.72 -19.04
CA TRP A 116 3.64 -4.10 -18.66
C TRP A 116 4.87 -4.79 -18.07
N TYR A 117 4.71 -5.39 -16.89
CA TYR A 117 5.71 -6.22 -16.23
C TYR A 117 5.14 -7.61 -15.98
N LYS A 118 5.94 -8.62 -16.33
CA LYS A 118 5.61 -10.04 -16.14
C LYS A 118 6.65 -10.71 -15.25
N ALA A 119 6.19 -11.57 -14.36
CA ALA A 119 7.00 -12.59 -13.70
C ALA A 119 6.38 -13.96 -13.95
N THR A 120 7.21 -14.98 -13.96
CA THR A 120 6.78 -16.38 -13.94
C THR A 120 6.85 -16.86 -12.50
N GLN A 121 5.79 -17.50 -12.03
CA GLN A 121 5.73 -18.13 -10.71
C GLN A 121 6.81 -19.20 -10.63
N GLN A 122 7.63 -19.22 -9.57
CA GLN A 122 8.59 -20.31 -9.38
C GLN A 122 7.91 -21.55 -8.76
N GLU A 123 8.53 -22.72 -8.90
CA GLU A 123 8.10 -23.92 -8.18
C GLU A 123 8.12 -23.64 -6.67
N ASP A 124 7.08 -24.06 -5.95
CA ASP A 124 6.84 -23.80 -4.52
C ASP A 124 6.65 -22.32 -4.10
N GLU A 125 6.62 -21.37 -5.04
CA GLU A 125 6.36 -19.96 -4.76
C GLU A 125 4.86 -19.63 -4.84
N SER A 126 4.32 -18.80 -3.93
CA SER A 126 2.94 -18.30 -4.07
C SER A 126 2.86 -17.23 -5.15
N ILE A 127 1.69 -17.05 -5.78
CA ILE A 127 1.46 -15.94 -6.73
C ILE A 127 1.74 -14.59 -6.06
N CYS A 128 1.43 -14.47 -4.76
CA CYS A 128 1.68 -13.26 -4.00
C CYS A 128 3.18 -12.98 -3.87
N THR A 129 4.00 -13.99 -3.52
CA THR A 129 5.45 -13.83 -3.43
C THR A 129 6.04 -13.36 -4.76
N SER A 130 5.64 -13.98 -5.89
CA SER A 130 6.10 -13.54 -7.21
C SER A 130 5.66 -12.12 -7.55
N LEU A 131 4.45 -11.72 -7.14
CA LEU A 131 3.92 -10.37 -7.33
C LEU A 131 4.67 -9.34 -6.48
N MET A 132 4.97 -9.66 -5.22
CA MET A 132 5.75 -8.78 -4.35
C MET A 132 7.17 -8.58 -4.87
N ARG A 133 7.79 -9.62 -5.43
CA ARG A 133 9.08 -9.49 -6.14
C ARG A 133 8.98 -8.53 -7.34
N LEU A 134 7.88 -8.55 -8.10
CA LEU A 134 7.65 -7.55 -9.15
C LEU A 134 7.48 -6.14 -8.58
N VAL A 135 6.69 -5.99 -7.52
CA VAL A 135 6.46 -4.71 -6.83
C VAL A 135 7.80 -4.10 -6.37
N GLU A 136 8.66 -4.90 -5.74
CA GLU A 136 10.00 -4.50 -5.32
C GLU A 136 10.90 -4.14 -6.51
N LYS A 137 10.89 -4.96 -7.57
CA LYS A 137 11.70 -4.72 -8.79
C LYS A 137 11.30 -3.44 -9.51
N VAL A 138 10.01 -3.18 -9.64
CA VAL A 138 9.46 -1.98 -10.31
C VAL A 138 9.54 -0.75 -9.39
N GLN A 139 9.62 -0.97 -8.08
CA GLN A 139 9.62 0.06 -7.04
C GLN A 139 8.38 0.94 -7.13
N VAL A 140 7.19 0.36 -7.03
CA VAL A 140 5.95 1.16 -7.03
C VAL A 140 5.69 1.81 -5.66
N ASP A 141 4.99 2.94 -5.65
CA ASP A 141 4.60 3.67 -4.43
C ASP A 141 3.24 3.17 -3.90
N PHE A 142 2.42 2.62 -4.80
CA PHE A 142 1.18 1.92 -4.47
C PHE A 142 1.11 0.59 -5.21
N VAL A 143 0.72 -0.47 -4.52
CA VAL A 143 0.26 -1.71 -5.16
C VAL A 143 -1.27 -1.81 -5.05
N ILE A 144 -1.95 -1.95 -6.18
CA ILE A 144 -3.41 -1.96 -6.31
C ILE A 144 -3.87 -3.39 -6.61
N LEU A 145 -4.66 -3.95 -5.71
CA LEU A 145 -5.08 -5.35 -5.74
C LEU A 145 -6.58 -5.49 -5.53
N GLY A 146 -7.13 -6.54 -6.13
CA GLY A 146 -8.53 -6.89 -6.01
C GLY A 146 -8.80 -7.71 -4.76
N CYS A 147 -9.81 -7.32 -4.00
CA CYS A 147 -10.34 -8.10 -2.89
C CYS A 147 -11.84 -8.39 -3.06
N TYR A 148 -12.23 -9.64 -2.90
CA TYR A 148 -13.62 -10.04 -2.76
C TYR A 148 -14.01 -9.71 -1.31
N GLY A 149 -14.57 -8.52 -1.06
CA GLY A 149 -14.97 -8.08 0.29
C GLY A 149 -16.20 -8.83 0.83
N LEU A 150 -16.93 -8.21 1.77
CA LEU A 150 -18.22 -8.72 2.25
C LEU A 150 -19.13 -9.13 1.08
N THR A 151 -19.55 -10.39 1.05
CA THR A 151 -20.65 -10.84 0.20
C THR A 151 -21.88 -10.00 0.55
N ALA A 152 -22.47 -9.33 -0.43
CA ALA A 152 -23.64 -8.52 -0.21
C ALA A 152 -24.76 -9.41 0.37
N GLU A 153 -25.31 -9.01 1.52
CA GLU A 153 -26.54 -9.59 2.05
C GLU A 153 -27.65 -9.41 0.99
N GLY A 154 -27.93 -10.44 0.19
CA GLY A 154 -29.09 -10.44 -0.70
C GLY A 154 -28.91 -11.02 -2.10
N ASP A 155 -27.69 -11.13 -2.64
CA ASP A 155 -27.51 -11.69 -3.98
C ASP A 155 -27.29 -13.21 -3.90
N GLN A 156 -28.40 -13.94 -4.00
CA GLN A 156 -28.42 -15.38 -4.22
C GLN A 156 -27.81 -15.73 -5.58
N VAL A 157 -26.52 -16.07 -5.64
CA VAL A 157 -25.98 -17.03 -6.61
C VAL A 157 -24.81 -17.79 -5.96
N GLU A 158 -25.05 -19.02 -5.53
CA GLU A 158 -24.14 -20.18 -5.51
C GLU A 158 -22.60 -19.95 -5.43
N MET A 159 -22.11 -19.06 -4.57
CA MET A 159 -20.70 -19.09 -4.11
C MET A 159 -20.63 -19.96 -2.86
N ASN A 160 -20.66 -21.27 -3.13
CA ASN A 160 -20.48 -22.41 -2.23
C ASN A 160 -19.65 -22.10 -0.98
N ASN A 161 -20.20 -22.42 0.20
CA ASN A 161 -19.63 -22.79 1.53
C ASN A 161 -18.22 -22.33 2.01
N PHE A 162 -17.37 -21.74 1.19
CA PHE A 162 -16.03 -21.22 1.48
C PHE A 162 -16.07 -19.76 1.99
N LEU A 163 -17.20 -19.06 1.81
CA LEU A 163 -17.38 -17.63 2.13
C LEU A 163 -18.43 -17.36 3.21
N LYS A 164 -18.82 -18.39 3.98
CA LYS A 164 -19.74 -18.22 5.13
C LYS A 164 -19.08 -17.49 6.31
N GLU A 165 -17.77 -17.32 6.30
CA GLU A 165 -17.06 -16.45 7.24
C GLU A 165 -17.04 -15.02 6.66
N LYS A 166 -17.55 -14.07 7.45
CA LYS A 166 -17.62 -12.64 7.11
C LYS A 166 -16.35 -12.14 6.40
N GLY A 167 -16.50 -11.73 5.14
CA GLY A 167 -15.51 -10.97 4.36
C GLY A 167 -14.11 -11.55 4.40
N THR A 168 -13.84 -12.68 3.74
CA THR A 168 -12.47 -13.19 3.68
C THR A 168 -11.64 -12.36 2.69
N LEU A 169 -10.57 -11.71 3.17
CA LEU A 169 -9.56 -11.15 2.26
C LEU A 169 -9.02 -12.28 1.38
N SER A 170 -8.79 -12.02 0.09
CA SER A 170 -8.07 -13.01 -0.72
C SER A 170 -6.67 -13.23 -0.11
N GLN A 171 -6.15 -14.46 -0.19
CA GLN A 171 -4.83 -14.79 0.35
C GLN A 171 -3.76 -13.83 -0.18
N THR A 172 -3.81 -13.50 -1.47
CA THR A 172 -2.91 -12.52 -2.09
C THR A 172 -3.07 -11.13 -1.48
N SER A 173 -4.28 -10.68 -1.15
CA SER A 173 -4.49 -9.37 -0.52
C SER A 173 -3.96 -9.35 0.91
N ASP A 174 -4.30 -10.32 1.75
CA ASP A 174 -3.81 -10.37 3.13
C ASP A 174 -2.28 -10.50 3.20
N GLU A 175 -1.70 -11.38 2.38
CA GLU A 175 -0.24 -11.55 2.30
C GLU A 175 0.44 -10.27 1.78
N SER A 176 -0.13 -9.58 0.78
CA SER A 176 0.41 -8.30 0.29
C SER A 176 0.40 -7.22 1.35
N LEU A 177 -0.66 -7.13 2.18
CA LEU A 177 -0.69 -6.16 3.27
C LEU A 177 0.44 -6.39 4.27
N ARG A 178 0.84 -7.64 4.49
CA ARG A 178 1.89 -8.01 5.43
C ARG A 178 3.29 -7.92 4.84
N SER A 179 3.45 -8.17 3.54
CA SER A 179 4.76 -8.35 2.90
C SER A 179 5.18 -7.20 1.98
N ALA A 180 4.25 -6.38 1.50
CA ALA A 180 4.59 -5.32 0.56
C ALA A 180 5.29 -4.16 1.27
N ASP A 181 6.53 -3.82 0.91
CA ASP A 181 7.20 -2.61 1.41
C ASP A 181 6.70 -1.32 0.73
N THR A 182 5.43 -1.28 0.36
CA THR A 182 4.77 -0.16 -0.32
C THR A 182 3.35 0.00 0.20
N SER A 183 2.72 1.13 -0.10
CA SER A 183 1.32 1.35 0.27
C SER A 183 0.41 0.43 -0.55
N VAL A 184 -0.67 -0.06 0.06
CA VAL A 184 -1.56 -1.04 -0.59
C VAL A 184 -2.93 -0.41 -0.81
N VAL A 185 -3.45 -0.55 -2.02
CA VAL A 185 -4.82 -0.15 -2.39
C VAL A 185 -5.63 -1.41 -2.64
N LEU A 186 -6.67 -1.61 -1.83
CA LEU A 186 -7.58 -2.75 -1.96
C LEU A 186 -8.86 -2.29 -2.63
N VAL A 187 -9.09 -2.78 -3.84
CA VAL A 187 -10.29 -2.50 -4.62
C VAL A 187 -11.28 -3.63 -4.39
N LYS A 188 -12.45 -3.27 -3.86
CA LYS A 188 -13.49 -4.23 -3.52
C LYS A 188 -14.49 -4.40 -4.66
N THR A 189 -15.06 -5.59 -4.80
CA THR A 189 -16.20 -5.84 -5.70
C THR A 189 -17.36 -4.90 -5.39
N THR A 190 -17.60 -4.62 -4.11
CA THR A 190 -18.65 -3.73 -3.58
C THR A 190 -18.32 -2.24 -3.67
N ALA A 191 -17.10 -1.86 -4.04
CA ALA A 191 -16.73 -0.44 -4.18
C ALA A 191 -17.61 0.25 -5.23
N PHE A 192 -18.02 1.47 -4.96
CA PHE A 192 -18.82 2.25 -5.89
C PHE A 192 -18.04 2.50 -7.19
N LYS A 193 -18.78 2.75 -8.27
CA LYS A 193 -18.17 3.29 -9.48
C LYS A 193 -17.72 4.71 -9.16
N LEU A 194 -16.43 4.99 -9.36
CA LEU A 194 -15.86 6.30 -9.05
C LEU A 194 -16.61 7.39 -9.83
N ALA A 195 -17.08 8.39 -9.09
CA ALA A 195 -17.67 9.60 -9.65
C ALA A 195 -16.58 10.58 -10.14
N GLU A 196 -16.99 11.61 -10.88
CA GLU A 196 -16.07 12.69 -11.31
C GLU A 196 -15.51 13.44 -10.10
N SER A 197 -16.35 13.75 -9.12
CA SER A 197 -15.97 14.24 -7.79
C SER A 197 -15.85 13.05 -6.85
N ARG A 198 -14.64 12.86 -6.30
CA ARG A 198 -14.31 11.71 -5.45
C ARG A 198 -14.41 12.09 -3.98
N ARG A 199 -14.82 11.12 -3.16
CA ARG A 199 -14.90 11.27 -1.70
C ARG A 199 -13.84 10.46 -1.00
N PHE A 200 -12.92 11.16 -0.37
CA PHE A 200 -11.88 10.60 0.49
C PHE A 200 -12.32 10.69 1.95
N VAL A 201 -12.15 9.60 2.68
CA VAL A 201 -12.26 9.57 4.14
C VAL A 201 -10.91 9.15 4.70
N LEU A 202 -10.26 10.00 5.48
CA LEU A 202 -9.07 9.68 6.27
C LEU A 202 -9.50 9.31 7.69
N ALA A 203 -9.31 8.06 8.08
CA ALA A 203 -9.33 7.69 9.49
C ALA A 203 -7.96 7.96 10.12
N THR A 204 -7.90 8.89 11.08
CA THR A 204 -6.63 9.33 11.68
C THR A 204 -6.65 9.18 13.20
N ASP A 205 -5.51 8.75 13.74
CA ASP A 205 -5.13 8.79 15.16
C ASP A 205 -3.97 9.78 15.39
N ASN A 206 -3.65 10.59 14.39
CA ASN A 206 -2.50 11.51 14.33
C ASN A 206 -1.12 10.84 14.43
N SER A 207 -1.02 9.54 14.20
CA SER A 207 0.26 8.83 14.05
C SER A 207 1.05 9.34 12.83
N SER A 208 2.34 9.02 12.78
CA SER A 208 3.21 9.32 11.63
C SER A 208 2.68 8.70 10.32
N ALA A 209 2.20 7.45 10.40
CA ALA A 209 1.53 6.79 9.28
C ALA A 209 0.26 7.53 8.82
N ALA A 210 -0.57 7.99 9.75
CA ALA A 210 -1.80 8.73 9.43
C ALA A 210 -1.50 10.11 8.81
N LYS A 211 -0.45 10.80 9.26
CA LYS A 211 0.03 12.05 8.63
C LYS A 211 0.57 11.82 7.22
N SER A 212 1.32 10.75 7.02
CA SER A 212 1.78 10.33 5.68
C SER A 212 0.59 10.03 4.77
N ALA A 213 -0.46 9.41 5.31
CA ALA A 213 -1.68 9.16 4.58
C ALA A 213 -2.43 10.42 4.19
N PHE A 214 -2.50 11.40 5.08
CA PHE A 214 -3.07 12.71 4.78
C PHE A 214 -2.30 13.44 3.69
N ALA A 215 -0.97 13.51 3.80
CA ALA A 215 -0.12 14.12 2.79
C ALA A 215 -0.35 13.49 1.41
N LEU A 216 -0.47 12.17 1.34
CA LEU A 216 -0.81 11.47 0.10
C LEU A 216 -2.20 11.84 -0.46
N ILE A 217 -3.21 12.02 0.40
CA ILE A 217 -4.53 12.49 -0.04
C ILE A 217 -4.40 13.87 -0.69
N LEU A 218 -3.69 14.81 -0.05
CA LEU A 218 -3.50 16.17 -0.60
C LEU A 218 -2.86 16.15 -1.99
N ARG A 219 -2.03 15.14 -2.29
CA ARG A 219 -1.44 14.93 -3.62
C ARG A 219 -2.40 14.29 -4.63
N MET A 220 -3.37 13.51 -4.17
CA MET A 220 -4.27 12.76 -5.05
C MET A 220 -5.57 13.51 -5.37
N VAL A 221 -5.99 14.44 -4.51
CA VAL A 221 -7.22 15.20 -4.69
C VAL A 221 -7.15 16.14 -5.89
N ARG A 222 -8.32 16.41 -6.47
CA ARG A 222 -8.54 17.31 -7.60
C ARG A 222 -9.66 18.28 -7.26
N ASP A 223 -9.78 19.34 -8.05
CA ASP A 223 -10.89 20.27 -7.97
C ASP A 223 -12.24 19.53 -7.99
N GLY A 224 -13.10 19.87 -7.04
CA GLY A 224 -14.40 19.25 -6.85
C GLY A 224 -14.41 18.04 -5.91
N ASP A 225 -13.26 17.47 -5.53
CA ASP A 225 -13.21 16.36 -4.57
C ASP A 225 -13.62 16.81 -3.15
N ILE A 226 -14.02 15.82 -2.34
CA ILE A 226 -14.40 16.00 -0.94
C ILE A 226 -13.47 15.17 -0.06
N VAL A 227 -12.91 15.77 0.99
CA VAL A 227 -12.05 15.10 1.97
C VAL A 227 -12.66 15.22 3.36
N HIS A 228 -12.99 14.08 3.96
CA HIS A 228 -13.35 13.98 5.36
C HIS A 228 -12.16 13.45 6.16
N VAL A 229 -11.71 14.18 7.17
CA VAL A 229 -10.73 13.71 8.15
C VAL A 229 -11.47 13.39 9.43
N ILE A 230 -11.47 12.11 9.82
CA ILE A 230 -12.24 11.62 10.97
C ILE A 230 -11.33 11.08 12.06
N TYR A 231 -11.64 11.46 13.30
CA TYR A 231 -11.07 10.85 14.50
C TYR A 231 -12.17 10.18 15.31
N ALA A 232 -12.16 8.85 15.36
CA ALA A 232 -13.11 8.08 16.14
C ALA A 232 -12.63 7.93 17.60
N SER A 233 -13.39 8.45 18.55
CA SER A 233 -13.03 8.46 19.98
C SER A 233 -14.21 8.12 20.87
N ALA A 234 -13.94 7.43 21.98
CA ALA A 234 -14.95 7.17 23.01
C ALA A 234 -15.41 8.45 23.72
N THR A 235 -14.63 9.54 23.63
CA THR A 235 -14.96 10.83 24.23
C THR A 235 -15.07 11.91 23.16
N VAL A 236 -16.02 12.83 23.30
CA VAL A 236 -16.22 13.97 22.38
C VAL A 236 -15.17 15.09 22.59
N LYS A 237 -14.09 14.84 23.34
CA LYS A 237 -13.06 15.86 23.51
C LYS A 237 -12.38 16.09 22.17
N GLN A 238 -12.59 17.29 21.63
CA GLN A 238 -11.96 17.70 20.39
C GLN A 238 -10.45 17.60 20.56
N ALA A 239 -9.82 16.83 19.69
CA ALA A 239 -8.39 16.70 19.70
C ALA A 239 -7.79 17.98 19.09
N SER A 240 -7.01 18.73 19.88
CA SER A 240 -6.46 20.04 19.47
C SER A 240 -5.64 19.99 18.18
N TRP A 241 -5.06 18.82 17.87
CA TRP A 241 -4.31 18.58 16.65
C TRP A 241 -5.17 18.50 15.39
N LEU A 242 -6.50 18.38 15.48
CA LEU A 242 -7.36 18.31 14.29
C LEU A 242 -7.35 19.60 13.47
N GLY A 243 -7.14 20.75 14.11
CA GLY A 243 -7.10 22.05 13.44
C GLY A 243 -6.02 22.14 12.35
N MET A 244 -4.93 21.37 12.45
CA MET A 244 -3.90 21.34 11.42
C MET A 244 -4.41 20.75 10.09
N TYR A 245 -5.30 19.74 10.16
CA TYR A 245 -5.86 19.12 8.97
C TYR A 245 -6.85 20.07 8.28
N GLU A 246 -7.63 20.80 9.08
CA GLU A 246 -8.56 21.81 8.58
C GLU A 246 -7.82 22.96 7.89
N GLU A 247 -6.72 23.43 8.50
CA GLU A 247 -5.87 24.47 7.91
C GLU A 247 -5.29 24.03 6.56
N GLU A 248 -4.71 22.84 6.47
CA GLU A 248 -4.13 22.33 5.22
C GLU A 248 -5.20 22.10 4.14
N LEU A 249 -6.37 21.58 4.50
CA LEU A 249 -7.48 21.43 3.55
C LEU A 249 -7.98 22.80 3.05
N GLY A 250 -7.98 23.83 3.89
CA GLY A 250 -8.36 25.19 3.53
C GLY A 250 -7.41 25.85 2.52
N LYS A 251 -6.19 25.32 2.33
CA LYS A 251 -5.23 25.80 1.33
C LYS A 251 -5.49 25.26 -0.07
N LEU A 252 -6.32 24.22 -0.21
CA LEU A 252 -6.58 23.56 -1.50
C LEU A 252 -7.80 24.21 -2.20
N PRO A 253 -7.59 24.95 -3.31
CA PRO A 253 -8.70 25.53 -4.05
C PRO A 253 -9.57 24.41 -4.65
N GLY A 254 -10.88 24.62 -4.67
CA GLY A 254 -11.83 23.67 -5.29
C GLY A 254 -12.09 22.37 -4.51
N VAL A 255 -11.34 22.08 -3.45
CA VAL A 255 -11.53 20.89 -2.60
C VAL A 255 -12.43 21.22 -1.41
N GLN A 256 -13.40 20.35 -1.11
CA GLN A 256 -14.24 20.49 0.07
C GLN A 256 -13.67 19.69 1.25
N GLY A 257 -13.03 20.38 2.20
CA GLY A 257 -12.50 19.78 3.41
C GLY A 257 -13.50 19.77 4.57
N LYS A 258 -13.59 18.64 5.30
CA LYS A 258 -14.34 18.49 6.55
C LYS A 258 -13.50 17.73 7.58
N VAL A 259 -13.48 18.20 8.82
CA VAL A 259 -12.77 17.54 9.92
C VAL A 259 -13.76 17.27 11.05
N GLU A 260 -13.86 16.00 11.46
CA GLU A 260 -14.93 15.54 12.35
C GLU A 260 -14.39 14.61 13.45
N VAL A 261 -14.89 14.80 14.67
CA VAL A 261 -14.70 13.82 15.76
C VAL A 261 -15.93 12.93 15.81
N LEU A 262 -15.73 11.64 15.54
CA LEU A 262 -16.81 10.66 15.61
C LEU A 262 -16.84 10.07 17.02
N GLN A 263 -17.91 10.35 17.77
CA GLN A 263 -18.13 9.70 19.05
C GLN A 263 -18.46 8.23 18.82
N VAL A 264 -17.66 7.33 19.37
CA VAL A 264 -17.89 5.88 19.33
C VAL A 264 -19.09 5.56 20.24
N PRO A 265 -20.23 5.09 19.69
CA PRO A 265 -21.39 4.78 20.50
C PRO A 265 -21.16 3.60 21.45
N ASN A 266 -21.87 3.57 22.57
CA ASN A 266 -21.80 2.44 23.51
C ASN A 266 -22.12 1.11 22.80
N GLY A 267 -21.23 0.13 22.95
CA GLY A 267 -21.37 -1.19 22.35
C GLY A 267 -20.89 -1.31 20.90
N LEU A 268 -20.44 -0.21 20.27
CA LEU A 268 -19.77 -0.24 18.98
C LEU A 268 -18.25 -0.09 19.14
N SER A 269 -17.50 -0.63 18.19
CA SER A 269 -16.06 -0.42 18.12
C SER A 269 -15.71 0.84 17.33
N VAL A 270 -14.44 1.28 17.44
CA VAL A 270 -13.84 2.30 16.57
C VAL A 270 -14.01 1.94 15.09
N LEU A 271 -13.78 0.67 14.75
CA LEU A 271 -13.94 0.13 13.41
C LEU A 271 -15.38 0.26 12.91
N ASP A 272 -16.37 -0.13 13.73
CA ASP A 272 -17.79 -0.03 13.36
C ASP A 272 -18.19 1.41 13.08
N THR A 273 -17.64 2.35 13.85
CA THR A 273 -17.91 3.78 13.70
C THR A 273 -17.32 4.31 12.38
N ILE A 274 -16.07 3.98 12.07
CA ILE A 274 -15.40 4.38 10.81
C ILE A 274 -16.08 3.76 9.59
N THR A 275 -16.39 2.46 9.63
CA THR A 275 -17.03 1.74 8.52
C THR A 275 -18.46 2.25 8.28
N LYS A 276 -19.20 2.55 9.34
CA LYS A 276 -20.53 3.18 9.24
C LYS A 276 -20.44 4.57 8.60
N PHE A 277 -19.55 5.43 9.09
CA PHE A 277 -19.37 6.78 8.54
C PHE A 277 -18.98 6.75 7.06
N SER A 278 -17.97 5.95 6.69
CA SER A 278 -17.54 5.82 5.28
C SER A 278 -18.66 5.35 4.34
N LYS A 279 -19.59 4.52 4.84
CA LYS A 279 -20.79 4.13 4.10
C LYS A 279 -21.80 5.27 3.99
N GLU A 280 -22.06 6.01 5.08
CA GLU A 280 -23.02 7.12 5.12
C GLU A 280 -22.64 8.26 4.18
N VAL A 281 -21.35 8.57 4.08
CA VAL A 281 -20.85 9.60 3.14
C VAL A 281 -20.57 9.06 1.74
N GLU A 282 -20.88 7.78 1.48
CA GLU A 282 -20.60 7.08 0.22
C GLU A 282 -19.15 7.30 -0.24
N ALA A 283 -18.20 7.00 0.64
CA ALA A 283 -16.78 7.19 0.37
C ALA A 283 -16.36 6.37 -0.87
N ASP A 284 -15.57 6.97 -1.74
CA ASP A 284 -14.87 6.26 -2.82
C ASP A 284 -13.61 5.59 -2.27
N PHE A 285 -12.91 6.33 -1.40
CA PHE A 285 -11.66 5.91 -0.78
C PHE A 285 -11.72 6.09 0.74
N LEU A 286 -11.45 5.01 1.49
CA LEU A 286 -11.15 5.07 2.91
C LEU A 286 -9.65 4.85 3.09
N VAL A 287 -8.98 5.85 3.62
CA VAL A 287 -7.54 5.91 3.80
C VAL A 287 -7.21 5.79 5.28
N THR A 288 -6.23 4.96 5.63
CA THR A 288 -5.68 4.90 6.99
C THR A 288 -4.19 4.61 6.95
N GLY A 289 -3.47 5.14 7.94
CA GLY A 289 -2.12 4.70 8.26
C GLY A 289 -2.13 3.29 8.85
N ILE A 290 -1.05 2.55 8.63
CA ILE A 290 -0.71 1.32 9.34
C ILE A 290 0.60 1.57 10.08
N ALA A 291 0.58 1.35 11.39
CA ALA A 291 1.75 1.35 12.26
C ALA A 291 2.20 -0.09 12.58
N ASP A 292 3.35 -0.22 13.23
CA ASP A 292 3.96 -1.46 13.73
C ASP A 292 4.40 -2.48 12.65
N TYR A 293 4.67 -2.02 11.43
CA TYR A 293 5.13 -2.86 10.32
C TYR A 293 6.44 -3.60 10.64
N LYS A 294 7.29 -3.02 11.50
CA LYS A 294 8.61 -3.55 11.87
C LYS A 294 8.59 -4.93 12.51
N THR A 295 7.51 -5.27 13.22
CA THR A 295 7.54 -6.35 14.22
C THR A 295 7.15 -7.72 13.68
N GLY A 296 6.84 -7.84 12.38
CA GLY A 296 6.24 -9.05 11.81
C GLY A 296 4.90 -9.43 12.47
N LYS A 297 4.35 -8.55 13.31
CA LYS A 297 3.07 -8.74 13.98
C LYS A 297 1.94 -8.63 12.95
N PRO A 298 0.80 -9.27 13.24
CA PRO A 298 -0.39 -9.04 12.46
C PRO A 298 -0.76 -7.56 12.42
N LEU A 299 -1.30 -7.13 11.29
CA LEU A 299 -1.87 -5.80 11.11
C LEU A 299 -2.79 -5.45 12.28
N GLY A 300 -2.76 -4.17 12.69
CA GLY A 300 -3.65 -3.67 13.74
C GLY A 300 -5.12 -4.03 13.46
N SER A 301 -5.87 -4.38 14.50
CA SER A 301 -7.25 -4.88 14.37
C SER A 301 -8.17 -3.91 13.61
N VAL A 302 -7.97 -2.60 13.78
CA VAL A 302 -8.73 -1.56 13.07
C VAL A 302 -8.38 -1.52 11.59
N SER A 303 -7.09 -1.41 11.21
CA SER A 303 -6.67 -1.39 9.81
C SER A 303 -7.05 -2.68 9.08
N MET A 304 -6.96 -3.82 9.77
CA MET A 304 -7.38 -5.11 9.24
C MET A 304 -8.89 -5.18 9.04
N GLY A 305 -9.66 -4.73 10.03
CA GLY A 305 -11.10 -4.62 9.90
C GLY A 305 -11.51 -3.66 8.79
N ILE A 306 -10.80 -2.54 8.61
CA ILE A 306 -11.04 -1.59 7.52
C ILE A 306 -10.80 -2.26 6.16
N ALA A 307 -9.67 -2.95 5.99
CA ALA A 307 -9.35 -3.71 4.79
C ALA A 307 -10.44 -4.74 4.45
N ARG A 308 -11.04 -5.34 5.47
CA ARG A 308 -12.03 -6.42 5.35
C ARG A 308 -13.46 -5.92 5.15
N ASP A 309 -13.93 -5.06 6.04
CA ASP A 309 -15.35 -4.83 6.34
C ASP A 309 -15.91 -3.59 5.63
N THR A 310 -15.06 -2.70 5.11
CA THR A 310 -15.51 -1.50 4.37
C THR A 310 -16.09 -1.87 3.01
N ARG A 311 -16.93 -1.00 2.44
CA ARG A 311 -17.50 -1.21 1.09
C ARG A 311 -16.73 -0.49 0.00
N CYS A 312 -16.00 0.56 0.33
CA CYS A 312 -15.26 1.39 -0.61
C CYS A 312 -13.86 0.82 -0.95
N THR A 313 -13.15 1.48 -1.86
CA THR A 313 -11.73 1.23 -2.05
C THR A 313 -10.99 1.62 -0.78
N THR A 314 -10.07 0.79 -0.31
CA THR A 314 -9.28 1.08 0.90
C THR A 314 -7.84 1.37 0.51
N ILE A 315 -7.29 2.48 1.01
CA ILE A 315 -5.88 2.84 0.83
C ILE A 315 -5.19 2.72 2.19
N LEU A 316 -4.19 1.85 2.24
CA LEU A 316 -3.47 1.47 3.44
C LEU A 316 -2.03 1.94 3.33
N ILE A 317 -1.71 2.98 4.09
CA ILE A 317 -0.44 3.69 4.00
C ILE A 317 0.51 3.17 5.07
N LYS A 318 1.66 2.67 4.64
CA LYS A 318 2.73 2.25 5.56
C LYS A 318 3.61 3.44 5.88
N ASP A 319 4.03 3.54 7.13
CA ASP A 319 4.97 4.57 7.55
C ASP A 319 6.33 4.38 6.83
N PRO A 320 6.83 5.39 6.11
CA PRO A 320 8.12 5.34 5.42
C PRO A 320 9.30 4.97 6.33
N HIS A 321 9.29 5.46 7.57
CA HIS A 321 10.33 5.17 8.55
C HIS A 321 10.30 3.69 8.94
N GLU A 322 9.11 3.15 9.19
CA GLU A 322 8.96 1.74 9.57
C GLU A 322 9.32 0.79 8.42
N VAL A 323 8.92 1.12 7.19
CA VAL A 323 9.30 0.35 5.98
C VAL A 323 10.81 0.35 5.78
N THR A 324 11.45 1.52 5.97
CA THR A 324 12.91 1.63 5.85
C THR A 324 13.61 0.74 6.89
N GLU A 325 13.23 0.86 8.16
CA GLU A 325 13.81 0.03 9.23
C GLU A 325 13.57 -1.47 9.00
N HIS A 326 12.40 -1.84 8.48
CA HIS A 326 12.11 -3.23 8.11
C HIS A 326 13.06 -3.76 7.03
N ARG A 327 13.29 -2.98 5.96
CA ARG A 327 14.22 -3.33 4.88
C ARG A 327 15.65 -3.48 5.38
N ILE A 328 16.09 -2.60 6.25
CA ILE A 328 17.42 -2.65 6.87
C ILE A 328 17.57 -3.96 7.67
N SER A 329 16.58 -4.26 8.51
CA SER A 329 16.55 -5.48 9.32
C SER A 329 16.61 -6.74 8.45
N LYS A 330 15.83 -6.79 7.36
CA LYS A 330 15.80 -7.91 6.40
C LYS A 330 17.15 -8.08 5.69
N SER A 331 17.73 -6.99 5.18
CA SER A 331 19.03 -7.03 4.49
C SER A 331 20.16 -7.51 5.39
N ASN A 332 20.16 -7.07 6.66
CA ASN A 332 21.15 -7.51 7.63
C ASN A 332 21.00 -9.01 7.91
N LEU A 333 19.78 -9.51 8.08
CA LEU A 333 19.52 -10.93 8.27
C LEU A 333 20.00 -11.78 7.08
N GLU A 334 19.70 -11.37 5.84
CA GLU A 334 20.16 -12.07 4.63
C GLU A 334 21.70 -12.13 4.56
N LYS A 335 22.37 -11.02 4.89
CA LYS A 335 23.85 -11.00 4.98
C LYS A 335 24.37 -11.95 6.06
N TYR A 336 23.74 -12.02 7.22
CA TYR A 336 24.13 -12.94 8.29
C TYR A 336 23.99 -14.41 7.85
N LEU A 337 22.86 -14.75 7.22
CA LEU A 337 22.62 -16.10 6.70
C LEU A 337 23.61 -16.48 5.59
N ALA A 338 23.92 -15.55 4.69
CA ALA A 338 24.90 -15.79 3.62
C ALA A 338 26.34 -15.98 4.14
N ASN A 339 26.70 -15.40 5.28
CA ASN A 339 28.01 -15.63 5.91
C ASN A 339 28.06 -16.92 6.76
N ALA A 340 26.90 -17.49 7.09
CA ALA A 340 26.79 -18.70 7.90
C ALA A 340 26.71 -19.99 7.07
N ALA A 341 26.38 -19.88 5.77
CA ALA A 341 26.33 -20.97 4.80
C ALA A 341 27.70 -21.20 4.12
#